data_AF-A0A1Q6CFN1-F1
#
_entry.id   AF-A0A1Q6CFN1-F1
#
_cell.length_a   1.000
_cell.length_b   1.000
_cell.length_c   1.000
_cell.angle_alpha   90.00
_cell.angle_beta   90.00
_cell.angle_gamma   90.00
#
_symmetry.space_group_name_H-M   'P 1'
#
loop_
_entity.id
_entity.type
_entity.pdbx_description
1 polymer ?
#
loop_
_entity_poly.entity_id
_entity_poly.type
_entity_poly.pdbx_seq_one_letter_code
_entity_poly.pdbx_strand_id
1 'polypeptide(L)'
;MPLPHTAISSCSGYIYQGKIAVIHCLKLFEELGEEARTLELEIESLDDFAIVNPDGSYRSMHQVKAKKETRFSSYIEALRTQKRDSALHNDIEVYFHVAKSIVDIPNNFSDTFEPIQFYKYLDNDEQEIDACELDQVDLLNESQAKRTYLSLAQQPYKYNDE
;
A
#
# COMPACT_ATOMS: atom_id res chain seq x y z
N MET A 1 13.94 10.39 -31.98
CA MET A 1 12.71 11.09 -31.54
C MET A 1 12.02 10.16 -30.55
N PRO A 2 11.88 10.51 -29.26
CA PRO A 2 11.22 9.63 -28.31
C PRO A 2 9.71 9.63 -28.60
N LEU A 3 9.10 8.45 -28.61
CA LEU A 3 7.64 8.30 -28.66
C LEU A 3 7.03 8.93 -27.40
N PRO A 4 5.90 9.66 -27.50
CA PRO A 4 5.22 10.17 -26.32
C PRO A 4 4.78 8.98 -25.46
N HIS A 5 5.14 8.99 -24.18
CA HIS A 5 4.55 8.07 -23.20
C HIS A 5 3.03 8.28 -23.25
N THR A 6 2.29 7.27 -23.69
CA THR A 6 0.86 7.41 -23.94
C THR A 6 0.13 7.61 -22.60
N ALA A 7 -0.73 8.64 -22.53
CA ALA A 7 -1.57 8.94 -21.36
C ALA A 7 -2.48 7.77 -20.91
N ILE A 8 -2.68 6.78 -21.79
CA ILE A 8 -3.42 5.54 -21.49
C ILE A 8 -2.70 4.71 -20.42
N SER A 9 -1.37 4.62 -20.49
CA SER A 9 -0.57 3.89 -19.49
C SER A 9 -0.58 4.56 -18.12
N SER A 10 -0.59 5.90 -18.08
CA SER A 10 -0.69 6.66 -16.83
C SER A 10 -2.08 6.52 -16.21
N CYS A 11 -3.17 6.59 -17.00
CA CYS A 11 -4.53 6.40 -16.45
C CYS A 11 -4.72 5.02 -15.82
N SER A 12 -4.18 3.95 -16.42
CA SER A 12 -4.22 2.62 -15.79
C SER A 12 -3.40 2.52 -14.50
N GLY A 13 -2.27 3.25 -14.43
CA GLY A 13 -1.45 3.34 -13.22
C GLY A 13 -2.20 4.01 -12.07
N TYR A 14 -2.84 5.15 -12.34
CA TYR A 14 -3.64 5.89 -11.35
C TYR A 14 -4.87 5.09 -10.86
N ILE A 15 -5.51 4.31 -11.73
CA ILE A 15 -6.60 3.41 -11.29
C ILE A 15 -6.05 2.32 -10.37
N TYR A 16 -4.92 1.70 -10.74
CA TYR A 16 -4.32 0.65 -9.92
C TYR A 16 -3.87 1.18 -8.56
N GLN A 17 -3.20 2.33 -8.49
CA GLN A 17 -2.77 2.90 -7.20
C GLN A 17 -3.96 3.22 -6.28
N GLY A 18 -5.06 3.75 -6.83
CA GLY A 18 -6.27 4.02 -6.05
C GLY A 18 -6.89 2.73 -5.49
N LYS A 19 -6.90 1.66 -6.29
CA LYS A 19 -7.37 0.35 -5.83
C LYS A 19 -6.49 -0.25 -4.73
N ILE A 20 -5.17 -0.06 -4.79
CA ILE A 20 -4.25 -0.49 -3.73
C ILE A 20 -4.46 0.34 -2.46
N ALA A 21 -4.66 1.65 -2.58
CA ALA A 21 -4.96 2.52 -1.44
C ALA A 21 -6.23 2.08 -0.70
N VAL A 22 -7.29 1.69 -1.44
CA VAL A 22 -8.53 1.15 -0.83
C VAL A 22 -8.25 -0.11 -0.01
N ILE A 23 -7.46 -1.06 -0.51
CA ILE A 23 -7.08 -2.27 0.25
C ILE A 23 -6.39 -1.87 1.57
N HIS A 24 -5.46 -0.93 1.52
CA HIS A 24 -4.74 -0.49 2.72
C HIS A 24 -5.67 0.20 3.73
N CYS A 25 -6.57 1.09 3.27
CA CYS A 25 -7.57 1.72 4.14
C CYS A 25 -8.47 0.68 4.83
N LEU A 26 -8.92 -0.35 4.10
CA LEU A 26 -9.72 -1.43 4.67
C LEU A 26 -8.95 -2.23 5.73
N LYS A 27 -7.65 -2.49 5.49
CA LYS A 27 -6.77 -3.11 6.49
C LYS A 27 -6.65 -2.26 7.76
N LEU A 28 -6.53 -0.94 7.63
CA LEU A 28 -6.52 -0.04 8.79
C LEU A 28 -7.82 -0.10 9.59
N PHE A 29 -8.98 -0.25 8.93
CA PHE A 29 -10.25 -0.48 9.64
C PHE A 29 -10.28 -1.82 10.40
N GLU A 30 -9.64 -2.86 9.88
CA GLU A 30 -9.52 -4.15 10.59
C GLU A 30 -8.63 -4.04 11.82
N GLU A 31 -7.53 -3.28 11.72
CA GLU A 31 -6.55 -3.13 12.80
C GLU A 31 -7.01 -2.15 13.88
N LEU A 32 -7.62 -1.03 13.49
CA LEU A 32 -7.94 0.10 14.38
C LEU A 32 -9.43 0.25 14.68
N GLY A 33 -10.31 -0.48 13.98
CA GLY A 33 -11.75 -0.32 14.11
C GLY A 33 -12.22 1.08 13.70
N GLU A 34 -13.10 1.69 14.49
CA GLU A 34 -13.66 3.01 14.18
C GLU A 34 -12.62 4.15 14.25
N GLU A 35 -11.50 3.97 14.95
CA GLU A 35 -10.43 4.98 15.03
C GLU A 35 -9.82 5.28 13.66
N ALA A 36 -9.85 4.32 12.73
CA ALA A 36 -9.41 4.51 11.35
C ALA A 36 -10.18 5.64 10.62
N ARG A 37 -11.40 6.00 11.06
CA ARG A 37 -12.17 7.12 10.48
C ARG A 37 -11.52 8.48 10.70
N THR A 38 -10.60 8.58 11.65
CA THR A 38 -9.89 9.83 11.96
C THR A 38 -8.65 10.04 11.09
N LEU A 39 -8.23 9.01 10.36
CA LEU A 39 -7.10 9.07 9.43
C LEU A 39 -7.54 9.69 8.10
N GLU A 40 -6.61 10.38 7.45
CA GLU A 40 -6.81 10.94 6.11
C GLU A 40 -5.98 10.17 5.08
N LEU A 41 -6.57 9.97 3.90
CA LEU A 41 -5.87 9.41 2.74
C LEU A 41 -5.50 10.56 1.80
N GLU A 42 -4.20 10.73 1.54
CA GLU A 42 -3.70 11.64 0.52
C GLU A 42 -3.22 10.85 -0.69
N ILE A 43 -3.71 11.22 -1.88
CA ILE A 43 -3.29 10.62 -3.16
C ILE A 43 -2.30 11.57 -3.84
N GLU A 44 -1.24 11.04 -4.45
CA GLU A 44 -0.20 11.82 -5.15
C GLU A 44 0.46 12.88 -4.25
N SER A 45 0.67 12.58 -2.96
CA SER A 45 1.32 13.49 -2.01
C SER A 45 2.78 13.12 -1.75
N LEU A 46 3.08 12.47 -0.63
CA LEU A 46 4.43 12.11 -0.21
C LEU A 46 5.07 11.06 -1.13
N ASP A 47 4.24 10.22 -1.74
CA ASP A 47 4.61 9.29 -2.81
C ASP A 47 3.36 9.03 -3.67
N ASP A 48 3.07 7.78 -4.09
CA ASP A 48 1.83 7.48 -4.82
C ASP A 48 0.58 7.69 -3.94
N PHE A 49 0.65 7.31 -2.65
CA PHE A 49 -0.31 7.74 -1.62
C PHE A 49 0.29 7.71 -0.21
N ALA A 50 -0.37 8.36 0.74
CA ALA A 50 0.02 8.38 2.15
C ALA A 50 -1.20 8.38 3.07
N ILE A 51 -0.99 7.90 4.29
CA ILE A 51 -1.97 7.99 5.37
C ILE A 51 -1.49 9.03 6.37
N VAL A 52 -2.39 9.90 6.79
CA VAL A 52 -2.10 11.03 7.69
C VAL A 52 -2.90 10.84 8.98
N ASN A 53 -2.23 11.07 10.11
CA ASN A 53 -2.84 11.07 11.42
C ASN A 53 -3.69 12.33 11.64
N PRO A 54 -4.60 12.35 12.64
CA PRO A 54 -5.44 13.53 12.91
C PRO A 54 -4.67 14.81 13.26
N ASP A 55 -3.42 14.69 13.70
CA ASP A 55 -2.54 15.81 14.01
C ASP A 55 -1.77 16.35 12.80
N GLY A 56 -2.02 15.80 11.60
CA GLY A 56 -1.35 16.17 10.36
C GLY A 56 0.02 15.52 10.15
N SER A 57 0.49 14.68 11.07
CA SER A 57 1.71 13.88 10.85
C SER A 57 1.43 12.71 9.91
N TYR A 58 2.42 12.33 9.09
CA TYR A 58 2.32 11.12 8.28
C TYR A 58 2.35 9.88 9.17
N ARG A 59 1.43 8.94 8.91
CA ARG A 59 1.41 7.62 9.51
C ARG A 59 2.19 6.62 8.66
N SER A 60 1.93 6.65 7.35
CA SER A 60 2.57 5.75 6.40
C SER A 60 2.66 6.38 5.01
N MET A 61 3.67 5.97 4.25
CA MET A 61 3.85 6.33 2.85
C MET A 61 3.94 5.10 1.96
N HIS A 62 3.42 5.20 0.74
CA HIS A 62 3.21 4.04 -0.12
C HIS A 62 3.64 4.32 -1.55
N GLN A 63 4.60 3.52 -2.03
CA GLN A 63 5.01 3.46 -3.44
C GLN A 63 4.33 2.27 -4.12
N VAL A 64 3.65 2.48 -5.23
CA VAL A 64 2.95 1.46 -6.02
C VAL A 64 3.58 1.29 -7.40
N LYS A 65 3.99 0.06 -7.73
CA LYS A 65 4.56 -0.28 -9.04
C LYS A 65 3.75 -1.36 -9.76
N ALA A 66 2.96 -0.90 -10.73
CA ALA A 66 2.21 -1.72 -11.69
C ALA A 66 3.08 -2.23 -12.87
N LYS A 67 4.20 -2.89 -12.56
CA LYS A 67 5.19 -3.34 -13.53
C LYS A 67 5.10 -4.85 -13.79
N LYS A 68 5.54 -5.30 -14.98
CA LYS A 68 5.63 -6.74 -15.32
C LYS A 68 6.97 -7.33 -14.94
N GLU A 69 7.99 -6.48 -14.79
CA GLU A 69 9.33 -6.86 -14.40
C GLU A 69 9.33 -7.49 -13.01
N THR A 70 10.01 -8.61 -12.84
CA THR A 70 10.10 -9.29 -11.53
C THR A 70 11.47 -9.13 -10.90
N ARG A 71 12.50 -8.75 -11.64
CA ARG A 71 13.86 -8.63 -11.08
C ARG A 71 13.97 -7.42 -10.16
N PHE A 72 14.56 -7.60 -8.99
CA PHE A 72 14.84 -6.53 -8.02
C PHE A 72 15.54 -5.31 -8.66
N SER A 73 16.47 -5.55 -9.59
CA SER A 73 17.20 -4.48 -10.29
C SER A 73 16.30 -3.45 -10.97
N SER A 74 15.11 -3.84 -11.42
CA SER A 74 14.14 -2.96 -12.08
C SER A 74 13.44 -1.98 -11.12
N TYR A 75 13.61 -2.17 -9.81
CA TYR A 75 12.98 -1.41 -8.73
C TYR A 75 13.96 -0.57 -7.92
N ILE A 76 15.28 -0.76 -8.09
CA ILE A 76 16.33 -0.11 -7.28
C ILE A 76 16.17 1.41 -7.24
N GLU A 77 15.91 2.05 -8.38
CA GLU A 77 15.78 3.52 -8.40
C GLU A 77 14.54 4.02 -7.65
N ALA A 78 13.41 3.30 -7.74
CA ALA A 78 12.21 3.63 -6.99
C ALA A 78 12.44 3.45 -5.47
N LEU A 79 13.05 2.34 -5.06
CA LEU A 79 13.40 2.08 -3.66
C LEU A 79 14.38 3.11 -3.10
N ARG A 80 15.37 3.54 -3.88
CA ARG A 80 16.32 4.59 -3.47
C ARG A 80 15.64 5.94 -3.28
N THR A 81 14.69 6.27 -4.14
CA THR A 81 13.92 7.51 -4.03
C THR A 81 13.02 7.45 -2.79
N GLN A 82 12.21 6.40 -2.65
CA GLN A 82 11.35 6.23 -1.48
C GLN A 82 12.14 6.27 -0.17
N LYS A 83 13.32 5.64 -0.10
CA LYS A 83 14.19 5.69 1.09
C LYS A 83 14.65 7.11 1.42
N ARG A 84 15.00 7.89 0.40
CA ARG A 84 15.46 9.27 0.59
C ARG A 84 14.32 10.14 1.12
N ASP A 85 13.13 9.96 0.55
CA ASP A 85 11.96 10.77 0.87
C ASP A 85 11.42 10.40 2.25
N SER A 86 11.43 9.11 2.62
CA SER A 86 11.04 8.68 3.97
C SER A 86 11.97 9.21 5.06
N ALA A 87 13.25 9.46 4.77
CA ALA A 87 14.19 10.02 5.75
C ALA A 87 13.84 11.45 6.22
N LEU A 88 12.87 12.10 5.56
CA LEU A 88 12.35 13.42 5.96
C LEU A 88 11.23 13.32 7.01
N HIS A 89 10.77 12.10 7.31
CA HIS A 89 9.65 11.83 8.20
C HIS A 89 10.07 10.82 9.27
N ASN A 90 9.89 11.19 10.54
CA ASN A 90 10.24 10.30 11.64
C ASN A 90 9.11 9.30 11.91
N ASP A 91 9.47 8.06 12.20
CA ASP A 91 8.59 7.02 12.74
C ASP A 91 7.35 6.69 11.87
N ILE A 92 7.48 6.80 10.54
CA ILE A 92 6.43 6.41 9.60
C ILE A 92 6.65 5.00 9.04
N GLU A 93 5.57 4.32 8.73
CA GLU A 93 5.64 3.06 7.98
C GLU A 93 5.87 3.34 6.50
N VAL A 94 6.75 2.56 5.86
CA VAL A 94 7.13 2.79 4.46
C VAL A 94 6.91 1.53 3.65
N TYR A 95 5.90 1.56 2.79
CA TYR A 95 5.44 0.38 2.07
C TYR A 95 5.71 0.47 0.57
N PHE A 96 6.25 -0.61 0.02
CA PHE A 96 6.49 -0.77 -1.41
C PHE A 96 5.58 -1.87 -1.96
N HIS A 97 4.66 -1.48 -2.84
CA HIS A 97 3.64 -2.33 -3.44
C HIS A 97 4.04 -2.72 -4.85
N VAL A 98 3.89 -4.00 -5.18
CA VAL A 98 4.20 -4.53 -6.51
C VAL A 98 3.07 -5.35 -7.09
N ALA A 99 2.92 -5.27 -8.41
CA ALA A 99 1.96 -6.09 -9.14
C ALA A 99 2.43 -7.53 -9.40
N LYS A 100 3.73 -7.79 -9.27
CA LYS A 100 4.34 -9.11 -9.45
C LYS A 100 5.41 -9.32 -8.40
N SER A 101 5.48 -10.52 -7.83
CA SER A 101 6.48 -10.88 -6.82
C SER A 101 7.89 -10.62 -7.35
N ILE A 102 8.74 -10.04 -6.50
CA ILE A 102 10.11 -9.70 -6.87
C ILE A 102 11.02 -10.90 -6.64
N VAL A 103 11.87 -11.18 -7.62
CA VAL A 103 12.95 -12.16 -7.55
C VAL A 103 14.31 -11.46 -7.44
N ASP A 104 15.32 -12.21 -7.01
CA ASP A 104 16.70 -11.74 -6.84
C ASP A 104 16.83 -10.59 -5.81
N ILE A 105 16.01 -10.58 -4.76
CA ILE A 105 16.13 -9.62 -3.65
C ILE A 105 17.45 -9.90 -2.91
N PRO A 106 18.32 -8.90 -2.72
CA PRO A 106 19.60 -9.12 -2.06
C PRO A 106 19.42 -9.38 -0.55
N ASN A 107 20.25 -10.24 0.03
CA ASN A 107 20.15 -10.63 1.45
C ASN A 107 20.29 -9.45 2.42
N ASN A 108 20.99 -8.38 2.01
CA ASN A 108 21.17 -7.16 2.80
C ASN A 108 20.11 -6.10 2.49
N PHE A 109 18.96 -6.48 1.90
CA PHE A 109 17.88 -5.56 1.56
C PHE A 109 17.45 -4.73 2.76
N SER A 110 17.14 -5.38 3.90
CA SER A 110 16.66 -4.69 5.10
C SER A 110 17.67 -3.63 5.57
N ASP A 111 18.96 -3.96 5.66
CA ASP A 111 20.01 -3.00 6.06
C ASP A 111 20.16 -1.85 5.04
N THR A 112 20.00 -2.17 3.75
CA THR A 112 20.25 -1.21 2.66
C THR A 112 19.05 -0.29 2.43
N PHE A 113 17.84 -0.76 2.66
CA PHE A 113 16.58 -0.09 2.30
C PHE A 113 15.66 0.19 3.48
N GLU A 114 16.10 -0.02 4.72
CA GLU A 114 15.38 0.45 5.91
C GLU A 114 14.93 1.92 5.75
N PRO A 115 13.66 2.27 6.06
CA PRO A 115 12.62 1.43 6.69
C PRO A 115 11.65 0.73 5.72
N ILE A 116 11.97 0.63 4.42
CA ILE A 116 11.04 0.13 3.40
C ILE A 116 10.70 -1.35 3.61
N GLN A 117 9.41 -1.68 3.52
CA GLN A 117 8.87 -3.04 3.56
C GLN A 117 8.07 -3.35 2.30
N PHE A 118 8.21 -4.57 1.76
CA PHE A 118 7.30 -5.04 0.72
C PHE A 118 5.93 -5.34 1.31
N TYR A 119 4.90 -4.72 0.76
CA TYR A 119 3.55 -4.84 1.29
C TYR A 119 3.00 -6.27 1.16
N LYS A 120 2.30 -6.73 2.19
CA LYS A 120 1.64 -8.04 2.23
C LYS A 120 0.13 -7.89 2.09
N TYR A 121 -0.45 -8.68 1.20
CA TYR A 121 -1.88 -8.78 0.99
C TYR A 121 -2.37 -10.14 1.46
N LEU A 122 -3.67 -10.26 1.74
CA LEU A 122 -4.31 -11.55 1.97
C LEU A 122 -5.11 -11.93 0.74
N ASP A 123 -4.82 -13.11 0.19
CA ASP A 123 -5.60 -13.69 -0.90
C ASP A 123 -7.01 -14.15 -0.43
N ASN A 124 -7.73 -14.84 -1.31
CA ASN A 124 -9.08 -15.31 -1.03
C ASN A 124 -9.13 -16.45 -0.01
N ASP A 125 -8.01 -17.16 0.16
CA ASP A 125 -7.84 -18.23 1.13
C ASP A 125 -7.17 -17.71 2.42
N GLU A 126 -7.09 -16.38 2.58
CA GLU A 126 -6.47 -15.66 3.71
C GLU A 126 -4.98 -15.96 3.86
N GLN A 127 -4.30 -16.30 2.76
CA GLN A 127 -2.86 -16.49 2.76
C GLN A 127 -2.14 -15.19 2.42
N GLU A 128 -1.02 -14.94 3.10
CA GLU A 128 -0.18 -13.80 2.79
C GLU A 128 0.52 -13.96 1.43
N ILE A 129 0.32 -12.97 0.57
CA ILE A 129 1.00 -12.83 -0.71
C ILE A 129 1.74 -11.48 -0.75
N ASP A 130 2.84 -11.43 -1.51
CA ASP A 130 3.75 -10.29 -1.56
C ASP A 130 3.56 -9.38 -2.79
N ALA A 131 2.52 -9.65 -3.58
CA ALA A 131 2.18 -8.92 -4.77
C ALA A 131 0.66 -8.95 -5.01
N CYS A 132 0.16 -7.93 -5.71
CA CYS A 132 -1.26 -7.83 -6.07
C CYS A 132 -1.38 -7.63 -7.57
N GLU A 133 -1.64 -8.70 -8.33
CA GLU A 133 -1.70 -8.61 -9.79
C GLU A 133 -2.84 -7.70 -10.28
N LEU A 134 -2.65 -7.05 -11.44
CA LEU A 134 -3.61 -6.09 -11.99
C LEU A 134 -4.97 -6.71 -12.30
N ASP A 135 -5.02 -8.00 -12.63
CA ASP A 135 -6.24 -8.76 -12.91
C ASP A 135 -6.86 -9.38 -11.64
N GLN A 136 -6.14 -9.39 -10.52
CA GLN A 136 -6.61 -9.89 -9.22
C GLN A 136 -7.00 -8.78 -8.24
N VAL A 137 -6.57 -7.53 -8.49
CA VAL A 137 -6.77 -6.40 -7.56
C VAL A 137 -8.24 -6.14 -7.21
N ASP A 138 -9.17 -6.37 -8.15
CA ASP A 138 -10.61 -6.19 -7.90
C ASP A 138 -11.14 -7.28 -6.98
N LEU A 139 -10.75 -8.53 -7.21
CA LEU A 139 -11.11 -9.66 -6.37
C LEU A 139 -10.54 -9.53 -4.95
N LEU A 140 -9.30 -9.06 -4.83
CA LEU A 140 -8.67 -8.79 -3.53
C LEU A 140 -9.37 -7.65 -2.78
N ASN A 141 -9.79 -6.60 -3.48
CA ASN A 141 -10.59 -5.52 -2.87
C ASN A 141 -11.92 -6.03 -2.34
N GLU A 142 -12.65 -6.84 -3.12
CA GLU A 142 -13.92 -7.43 -2.69
C GLU A 142 -13.74 -8.33 -1.47
N SER A 143 -12.72 -9.19 -1.48
CA SER A 143 -12.40 -10.07 -0.36
C SER A 143 -11.98 -9.30 0.89
N GLN A 144 -11.13 -8.27 0.75
CA GLN A 144 -10.75 -7.39 1.85
C GLN A 144 -11.98 -6.66 2.41
N ALA A 145 -12.81 -6.05 1.57
CA ALA A 145 -14.01 -5.33 2.02
C ALA A 145 -14.98 -6.24 2.79
N LYS A 146 -15.15 -7.48 2.33
CA LYS A 146 -15.95 -8.48 3.03
C LYS A 146 -15.36 -8.83 4.40
N ARG A 147 -14.04 -9.05 4.48
CA ARG A 147 -13.34 -9.31 5.76
C ARG A 147 -13.49 -8.14 6.73
N THR A 148 -13.26 -6.92 6.24
CA THR A 148 -13.37 -5.71 7.06
C THR A 148 -14.78 -5.53 7.59
N TYR A 149 -15.80 -5.71 6.75
CA TYR A 149 -17.20 -5.65 7.17
C TYR A 149 -17.51 -6.67 8.28
N LEU A 150 -17.05 -7.91 8.13
CA LEU A 150 -17.25 -8.95 9.14
C LEU A 150 -16.50 -8.65 10.44
N SER A 151 -15.26 -8.15 10.35
CA SER A 151 -14.46 -7.75 11.51
C SER A 151 -15.15 -6.65 12.31
N LEU A 152 -15.61 -5.59 11.64
CA LEU A 152 -16.31 -4.47 12.28
C LEU A 152 -17.68 -4.90 12.85
N ALA A 153 -18.41 -5.79 12.18
CA ALA A 153 -19.70 -6.29 12.68
C ALA A 153 -19.57 -7.19 13.92
N GLN A 154 -18.40 -7.79 14.14
CA GLN A 154 -18.12 -8.65 15.30
C GLN A 154 -17.58 -7.87 16.50
N GLN A 155 -17.20 -6.60 16.36
CA GLN A 155 -16.86 -5.76 17.50
C GLN A 155 -18.14 -5.46 18.29
N PRO A 156 -18.28 -5.91 19.55
CA PRO A 156 -19.48 -5.65 20.32
C PRO A 156 -19.64 -4.14 20.48
N TYR A 157 -20.83 -3.62 20.16
CA TYR A 157 -21.25 -2.28 20.55
C TYR A 157 -20.96 -2.12 22.05
N LYS A 158 -19.86 -1.44 22.41
CA LYS A 158 -19.69 -0.94 23.77
C LYS A 158 -20.65 0.22 23.90
N TYR A 159 -21.84 -0.08 24.40
CA TYR A 159 -22.73 0.92 24.96
C TYR A 159 -21.97 1.52 26.15
N ASN A 160 -21.36 2.69 25.96
CA ASN A 160 -20.91 3.50 27.06
C ASN A 160 -22.16 4.22 27.59
N ASP A 161 -22.82 3.61 28.57
CA ASP A 161 -23.69 4.34 29.48
C ASP A 161 -22.79 5.17 30.41
N GLU A 162 -22.56 6.42 30.05
CA GLU A 162 -22.23 7.51 30.99
C GLU A 162 -23.26 8.63 30.88
#